data_AF-A0A7G7X9E9-F1
#
_entry.id   AF-A0A7G7X9E9-F1
#
_cell.length_a   1.000
_cell.length_b   1.000
_cell.length_c   1.000
_cell.angle_alpha   90.00
_cell.angle_beta   90.00
_cell.angle_gamma   90.00
#
_symmetry.space_group_name_H-M   'P 1'
#
loop_
_entity.id
_entity.type
_entity.pdbx_description
1 polymer ?
#
loop_
_entity_poly.entity_id
_entity_poly.type
_entity_poly.pdbx_seq_one_letter_code
_entity_poly.pdbx_strand_id
1 'polypeptide(L)'
;MTTPTPRRRGFLSREDYLAPPAIPTGEPPKDVLNTIWRKNDVFLDIGSYSIGSFVMVLWPVILIFIWIMPSINFQEFDIAYWYGFMCFCGVPLLLLSYMLSRPVPLPLRFNRQRREVCVPFADGRYWIVPWEQVTAQAVATSSVGQHGKTTQGLLVVGFRNPDPDAPEKERDFSLGFSCGGGETAMSLWECMRSYMEIGPEAVPKCNFEGESTGKGLLGWTISILWDALKSLLKGDFKAAFKDVFFSVFLGAPLGFYLQEKKLMPPPDLINPAIIEWSKPLPPEQWARRSAELEQAIARQEQALQESATSS
;
A
#
# COMPACT_ATOMS: atom_id res chain seq x y z
N MET A 1 -15.07 -13.65 27.37
CA MET A 1 -14.38 -13.88 26.08
C MET A 1 -15.15 -13.22 24.95
N THR A 2 -15.01 -11.91 24.75
CA THR A 2 -15.58 -11.19 23.60
C THR A 2 -14.69 -9.98 23.30
N THR A 3 -14.24 -9.90 22.06
CA THR A 3 -13.19 -9.01 21.52
C THR A 3 -13.64 -7.54 21.47
N PRO A 4 -12.76 -6.53 21.69
CA PRO A 4 -13.14 -5.11 21.66
C PRO A 4 -13.27 -4.47 20.27
N THR A 5 -13.34 -5.27 19.19
CA THR A 5 -13.67 -4.78 17.83
C THR A 5 -14.88 -5.55 17.30
N PRO A 6 -15.92 -4.90 16.74
CA PRO A 6 -17.01 -5.62 16.12
C PRO A 6 -16.46 -6.38 14.91
N ARG A 7 -16.46 -7.71 14.98
CA ARG A 7 -16.06 -8.60 13.89
C ARG A 7 -17.31 -9.25 13.32
N ARG A 8 -17.61 -8.99 12.05
CA ARG A 8 -18.64 -9.74 11.33
C ARG A 8 -17.97 -10.87 10.57
N ARG A 9 -18.20 -12.10 11.00
CA ARG A 9 -17.71 -13.31 10.32
C ARG A 9 -18.89 -14.05 9.72
N GLY A 10 -19.03 -13.98 8.40
CA GLY A 10 -19.86 -14.88 7.62
C GLY A 10 -19.13 -16.19 7.33
N PHE A 11 -19.80 -17.12 6.64
CA PHE A 11 -19.20 -18.40 6.24
C PHE A 11 -18.00 -18.22 5.31
N LEU A 12 -18.07 -17.23 4.41
CA LEU A 12 -17.05 -16.92 3.41
C LEU A 12 -16.58 -15.46 3.47
N SER A 13 -17.11 -14.64 4.37
CA SER A 13 -16.73 -13.23 4.50
C SER A 13 -16.29 -12.91 5.92
N ARG A 14 -15.34 -12.00 6.04
CA ARG A 14 -14.84 -11.48 7.31
C ARG A 14 -14.65 -9.97 7.17
N GLU A 15 -15.32 -9.24 8.04
CA GLU A 15 -15.17 -7.79 8.19
C GLU A 15 -14.67 -7.51 9.61
N ASP A 16 -13.47 -6.97 9.72
CA ASP A 16 -12.92 -6.48 10.98
C ASP A 16 -12.92 -4.94 10.93
N TYR A 17 -13.74 -4.31 11.76
CA TYR A 17 -13.78 -2.84 11.90
C TYR A 17 -12.64 -2.43 12.84
N LEU A 18 -11.67 -1.67 12.31
CA LEU A 18 -10.43 -1.30 12.99
C LEU A 18 -10.49 0.12 13.58
N ALA A 19 -11.34 0.99 13.03
CA ALA A 19 -11.64 2.31 13.57
C ALA A 19 -13.02 2.81 13.10
N PRO A 20 -13.70 3.67 13.89
CA PRO A 20 -13.39 4.10 15.26
C PRO A 20 -13.84 3.09 16.34
N PRO A 21 -13.23 3.11 17.55
CA PRO A 21 -12.00 3.83 17.91
C PRO A 21 -10.75 3.16 17.30
N ALA A 22 -9.68 3.93 17.06
CA ALA A 22 -8.43 3.43 16.48
C ALA A 22 -7.57 2.63 17.47
N ILE A 23 -8.07 1.47 17.92
CA ILE A 23 -7.43 0.62 18.91
C ILE A 23 -6.41 -0.37 18.29
N PRO A 24 -5.40 -0.82 19.06
CA PRO A 24 -4.39 -1.75 18.56
C PRO A 24 -5.00 -3.12 18.22
N THR A 25 -4.64 -3.63 17.05
CA THR A 25 -5.13 -4.92 16.51
C THR A 25 -4.36 -6.13 17.06
N GLY A 26 -3.14 -5.91 17.57
CA GLY A 26 -2.22 -6.96 18.01
C GLY A 26 -1.24 -7.42 16.92
N GLU A 27 -1.46 -7.03 15.66
CA GLU A 27 -0.54 -7.34 14.56
C GLU A 27 0.65 -6.37 14.53
N PRO A 28 1.83 -6.81 14.07
CA PRO A 28 2.97 -5.91 13.89
C PRO A 28 2.75 -4.97 12.68
N PRO A 29 3.20 -3.71 12.74
CA PRO A 29 3.13 -2.78 11.63
C PRO A 29 4.02 -3.25 10.47
N LYS A 30 3.43 -3.57 9.33
CA LYS A 30 4.15 -4.00 8.12
C LYS A 30 3.55 -3.36 6.88
N ASP A 31 4.39 -2.62 6.14
CA ASP A 31 4.02 -2.04 4.86
C ASP A 31 4.15 -3.08 3.74
N VAL A 32 3.11 -3.89 3.60
CA VAL A 32 3.07 -5.00 2.63
C VAL A 32 2.91 -4.54 1.18
N LEU A 33 2.50 -3.29 0.95
CA LEU A 33 2.22 -2.74 -0.38
C LEU A 33 3.17 -1.62 -0.79
N ASN A 34 4.12 -1.23 0.07
CA ASN A 34 4.96 -0.05 -0.12
C ASN A 34 4.12 1.23 -0.29
N THR A 35 3.12 1.42 0.59
CA THR A 35 2.24 2.60 0.54
C THR A 35 2.84 3.80 1.26
N ILE A 36 3.83 3.59 2.13
CA ILE A 36 4.48 4.67 2.85
C ILE A 36 5.53 5.32 1.95
N TRP A 37 5.26 6.56 1.55
CA TRP A 37 6.14 7.30 0.64
C TRP A 37 7.15 8.15 1.40
N ARG A 38 6.72 8.82 2.47
CA ARG A 38 7.58 9.66 3.32
C ARG A 38 7.13 9.58 4.77
N LYS A 39 8.08 9.69 5.69
CA LYS A 39 7.83 9.69 7.13
C LYS A 39 8.82 10.61 7.82
N ASN A 40 8.36 11.37 8.80
CA ASN A 40 9.19 12.13 9.73
C ASN A 40 8.47 12.25 11.08
N ASP A 41 9.00 13.05 12.01
CA ASP A 41 8.40 13.23 13.35
C ASP A 41 7.07 14.01 13.35
N VAL A 42 6.71 14.66 12.23
CA VAL A 42 5.52 15.51 12.10
C VAL A 42 4.42 14.80 11.30
N PHE A 43 4.75 14.32 10.10
CA PHE A 43 3.80 13.68 9.21
C PHE A 43 4.29 12.39 8.53
N LEU A 44 3.29 11.60 8.10
CA LEU A 44 3.42 10.39 7.30
C LEU A 44 2.61 10.57 6.01
N ASP A 45 3.26 10.39 4.87
CA ASP A 45 2.62 10.42 3.56
C ASP A 45 2.34 9.00 3.09
N ILE A 46 1.05 8.70 2.86
CA ILE A 46 0.57 7.43 2.36
C ILE A 46 -0.05 7.62 0.99
N GLY A 47 0.38 6.80 0.03
CA GLY A 47 -0.20 6.79 -1.31
C GLY A 47 -0.34 5.38 -1.86
N SER A 48 -1.15 5.26 -2.91
CA SER A 48 -1.34 4.02 -3.65
C SER A 48 -0.91 4.23 -5.10
N TYR A 49 0.28 3.74 -5.43
CA TYR A 49 0.79 3.74 -6.81
C TYR A 49 1.71 2.54 -7.03
N SER A 50 1.25 1.55 -7.79
CA SER A 50 1.88 0.23 -7.90
C SER A 50 2.18 -0.17 -9.35
N ILE A 51 2.91 0.68 -10.07
CA ILE A 51 3.30 0.38 -11.47
C ILE A 51 4.15 -0.91 -11.58
N GLY A 52 4.96 -1.20 -10.55
CA GLY A 52 5.74 -2.44 -10.47
C GLY A 52 4.85 -3.69 -10.51
N SER A 53 3.72 -3.68 -9.79
CA SER A 53 2.77 -4.79 -9.81
C SER A 53 2.14 -5.01 -11.19
N PHE A 54 1.86 -3.93 -11.92
CA PHE A 54 1.36 -4.02 -13.30
C PHE A 54 2.41 -4.69 -14.21
N VAL A 55 3.67 -4.29 -14.10
CA VAL A 55 4.79 -4.91 -14.85
C VAL A 55 4.95 -6.38 -14.48
N MET A 56 4.88 -6.74 -13.20
CA MET A 56 5.03 -8.13 -12.74
C MET A 56 3.95 -9.06 -13.29
N VAL A 57 2.73 -8.56 -13.52
CA VAL A 57 1.65 -9.35 -14.12
C VAL A 57 1.79 -9.44 -15.64
N LEU A 58 2.17 -8.34 -16.30
CA LEU A 58 2.29 -8.28 -17.75
C LEU A 58 3.52 -9.02 -18.28
N TRP A 59 4.63 -9.00 -17.56
CA TRP A 59 5.91 -9.53 -18.02
C TRP A 59 5.89 -11.04 -18.33
N PRO A 60 5.37 -11.93 -17.45
CA PRO A 60 5.23 -13.37 -17.78
C PRO A 60 4.43 -13.62 -19.05
N VAL A 61 3.38 -12.83 -19.27
CA VAL A 61 2.52 -12.95 -20.45
C VAL A 61 3.32 -12.62 -21.71
N ILE A 62 4.10 -11.54 -21.68
CA ILE A 62 5.02 -11.19 -22.78
C ILE A 62 6.02 -12.33 -23.03
N LEU A 63 6.63 -12.90 -21.98
CA LEU A 63 7.57 -14.01 -22.12
C LEU A 63 6.93 -15.25 -22.76
N ILE A 64 5.68 -15.57 -22.40
CA ILE A 64 4.92 -16.68 -23.01
C ILE A 64 4.71 -16.43 -24.50
N PHE A 65 4.29 -15.23 -24.90
CA PHE A 65 4.11 -14.89 -26.31
C PHE A 65 5.43 -14.90 -27.10
N ILE A 66 6.55 -14.48 -26.48
CA ILE A 66 7.89 -14.58 -27.08
C ILE A 66 8.31 -16.04 -27.23
N TRP A 67 8.03 -16.88 -26.24
CA TRP A 67 8.40 -18.30 -26.27
C TRP A 67 7.62 -19.10 -27.32
N ILE A 68 6.34 -18.77 -27.54
CA ILE A 68 5.49 -19.39 -28.58
C ILE A 68 5.83 -18.85 -29.98
N MET A 69 6.41 -17.66 -30.10
CA MET A 69 6.68 -17.00 -31.39
C MET A 69 7.43 -17.88 -32.42
N PRO A 70 8.52 -18.62 -32.07
CA PRO A 70 9.30 -19.38 -33.05
C PRO A 70 8.61 -20.66 -33.56
N SER A 71 7.57 -21.16 -32.89
CA SER A 71 6.81 -22.34 -33.34
C SER A 71 5.70 -22.00 -34.32
N ILE A 72 5.49 -20.70 -34.61
CA ILE A 72 4.50 -20.21 -35.56
C ILE A 72 5.15 -20.08 -36.93
N ASN A 73 4.47 -20.58 -37.96
CA ASN A 73 4.94 -20.46 -39.32
C ASN A 73 4.73 -19.03 -39.84
N PHE A 74 5.76 -18.19 -39.79
CA PHE A 74 5.72 -16.79 -40.25
C PHE A 74 5.43 -16.60 -41.75
N GLN A 75 5.39 -17.69 -42.52
CA GLN A 75 5.04 -17.64 -43.93
C GLN A 75 3.55 -17.36 -44.16
N GLU A 76 2.71 -17.64 -43.15
CA GLU A 76 1.33 -17.17 -43.08
C GLU A 76 1.19 -16.19 -41.92
N PHE A 77 0.49 -15.07 -42.14
CA PHE A 77 0.21 -14.13 -41.07
C PHE A 77 -0.80 -14.78 -40.10
N ASP A 78 -0.33 -15.36 -39.00
CA ASP A 78 -1.20 -15.98 -38.00
C ASP A 78 -2.01 -14.90 -37.26
N ILE A 79 -3.21 -14.65 -37.78
CA ILE A 79 -4.15 -13.66 -37.27
C ILE A 79 -4.49 -13.95 -35.79
N ALA A 80 -4.58 -15.22 -35.40
CA ALA A 80 -4.96 -15.59 -34.03
C ALA A 80 -3.86 -15.23 -33.03
N TYR A 81 -2.58 -15.49 -33.37
CA TYR A 81 -1.45 -15.06 -32.55
C TYR A 81 -1.42 -13.54 -32.38
N TRP A 82 -1.50 -12.78 -33.47
CA TRP A 82 -1.45 -11.32 -33.42
C TRP A 82 -2.63 -10.71 -32.68
N TYR A 83 -3.84 -11.26 -32.85
CA TYR A 83 -5.00 -10.85 -32.07
C TYR A 83 -4.78 -11.11 -30.57
N GLY A 84 -4.31 -12.31 -30.21
CA GLY A 84 -3.97 -12.65 -28.82
C GLY A 84 -2.89 -11.72 -28.24
N PHE A 85 -1.81 -11.50 -28.97
CA PHE A 85 -0.74 -10.58 -28.56
C PHE A 85 -1.26 -9.17 -28.36
N MET A 86 -2.11 -8.66 -29.26
CA MET A 86 -2.68 -7.32 -29.11
C MET A 86 -3.63 -7.22 -27.91
N CYS A 87 -4.46 -8.24 -27.65
CA CYS A 87 -5.36 -8.25 -26.50
C CYS A 87 -4.61 -8.35 -25.15
N PHE A 88 -3.62 -9.23 -25.05
CA PHE A 88 -2.97 -9.56 -23.77
C PHE A 88 -1.66 -8.81 -23.51
N CYS A 89 -0.98 -8.33 -24.56
CA CYS A 89 0.24 -7.53 -24.44
C CYS A 89 0.01 -6.10 -24.94
N GLY A 90 -0.53 -5.93 -26.14
CA GLY A 90 -0.71 -4.62 -26.77
C GLY A 90 -1.58 -3.65 -25.96
N VAL A 91 -2.82 -4.03 -25.66
CA VAL A 91 -3.76 -3.20 -24.87
C VAL A 91 -3.20 -2.92 -23.46
N PRO A 92 -2.70 -3.90 -22.69
CA PRO A 92 -2.05 -3.62 -21.40
C PRO A 92 -0.82 -2.71 -21.50
N LEU A 93 0.00 -2.81 -22.56
CA LEU A 93 1.13 -1.90 -22.78
C LEU A 93 0.65 -0.46 -23.08
N LEU A 94 -0.45 -0.30 -23.83
CA LEU A 94 -1.07 1.01 -24.05
C LEU A 94 -1.64 1.59 -22.75
N LEU A 95 -2.29 0.75 -21.92
CA LEU A 95 -2.76 1.15 -20.60
C LEU A 95 -1.60 1.54 -19.69
N LEU A 96 -0.50 0.78 -19.69
CA LEU A 96 0.71 1.11 -18.94
C LEU A 96 1.29 2.46 -19.39
N SER A 97 1.40 2.68 -20.71
CA SER A 97 1.86 3.95 -21.29
C SER A 97 0.96 5.12 -20.88
N TYR A 98 -0.36 4.94 -20.92
CA TYR A 98 -1.32 5.93 -20.45
C TYR A 98 -1.13 6.22 -18.95
N MET A 99 -1.04 5.19 -18.10
CA MET A 99 -0.84 5.33 -16.65
C MET A 99 0.48 6.01 -16.30
N LEU A 100 1.55 5.73 -17.06
CA LEU A 100 2.84 6.41 -16.94
C LEU A 100 2.76 7.89 -17.38
N SER A 101 1.84 8.23 -18.28
CA SER A 101 1.64 9.60 -18.75
C SER A 101 0.82 10.46 -17.79
N ARG A 102 0.06 9.83 -16.87
CA ARG A 102 -0.70 10.53 -15.83
C ARG A 102 0.22 10.94 -14.68
N PRO A 103 -0.04 12.09 -14.02
CA PRO A 103 0.67 12.45 -12.81
C PRO A 103 0.35 11.44 -11.71
N VAL A 104 1.32 11.20 -10.83
CA VAL A 104 1.12 10.36 -9.64
C VAL A 104 0.10 11.04 -8.72
N PRO A 105 -0.86 10.29 -8.14
CA PRO A 105 -1.83 10.87 -7.21
C PRO A 105 -1.12 11.49 -5.99
N LEU A 106 -1.72 12.54 -5.44
CA LEU A 106 -1.20 13.19 -4.24
C LEU A 106 -1.34 12.26 -3.02
N PRO A 107 -0.38 12.29 -2.07
CA PRO A 107 -0.43 11.43 -0.89
C PRO A 107 -1.46 11.94 0.13
N LEU A 108 -2.07 11.01 0.86
CA LEU A 108 -2.74 11.32 2.13
C LEU A 108 -1.67 11.63 3.17
N ARG A 109 -1.79 12.79 3.82
CA ARG A 109 -0.82 13.21 4.84
C ARG A 109 -1.41 13.11 6.23
N PHE A 110 -0.86 12.23 7.04
CA PHE A 110 -1.24 12.04 8.44
C PHE A 110 -0.33 12.89 9.32
N ASN A 111 -0.88 13.85 10.06
CA ASN A 111 -0.11 14.70 10.97
C ASN A 111 -0.33 14.24 12.42
N ARG A 112 0.74 13.67 12.99
CA ARG A 112 0.71 13.09 14.35
C ARG A 112 0.50 14.16 15.41
N GLN A 113 1.16 15.30 15.28
CA GLN A 113 1.17 16.36 16.29
C GLN A 113 -0.19 17.05 16.40
N ARG A 114 -0.90 17.18 15.28
CA ARG A 114 -2.26 17.73 15.23
C ARG A 114 -3.36 16.68 15.39
N ARG A 115 -3.02 15.39 15.27
CA ARG A 115 -3.98 14.27 15.23
C ARG A 115 -5.04 14.48 14.15
N GLU A 116 -4.60 14.85 12.95
CA GLU A 116 -5.44 15.17 11.79
C GLU A 116 -4.86 14.53 10.52
N VAL A 117 -5.72 14.29 9.53
CA VAL A 117 -5.36 13.72 8.24
C VAL A 117 -5.80 14.67 7.13
N CYS A 118 -4.86 15.02 6.26
CA CYS A 118 -5.11 15.82 5.07
C CYS A 118 -5.41 14.91 3.87
N VAL A 119 -6.60 15.06 3.30
CA VAL A 119 -7.05 14.38 2.08
C VAL A 119 -7.01 15.36 0.91
N PRO A 120 -6.06 15.21 -0.05
CA PRO A 120 -6.00 16.08 -1.21
C PRO A 120 -6.90 15.59 -2.35
N PHE A 121 -7.55 16.53 -3.04
CA PHE A 121 -8.35 16.25 -4.24
C PHE A 121 -7.69 16.82 -5.50
N ALA A 122 -8.01 16.24 -6.66
CA ALA A 122 -7.43 16.64 -7.94
C ALA A 122 -7.84 18.06 -8.39
N ASP A 123 -8.93 18.59 -7.83
CA ASP A 123 -9.41 19.95 -8.06
C ASP A 123 -8.70 21.01 -7.19
N GLY A 124 -7.77 20.59 -6.33
CA GLY A 124 -7.04 21.47 -5.41
C GLY A 124 -7.76 21.73 -4.10
N ARG A 125 -8.90 21.08 -3.83
CA ARG A 125 -9.52 21.07 -2.50
C ARG A 125 -8.77 20.13 -1.56
N TYR A 126 -8.89 20.40 -0.26
CA TYR A 126 -8.31 19.57 0.79
C TYR A 126 -9.33 19.39 1.91
N TRP A 127 -9.43 18.19 2.46
CA TRP A 127 -10.13 17.96 3.72
C TRP A 127 -9.12 17.75 4.83
N ILE A 128 -9.34 18.41 5.96
CA ILE A 128 -8.63 18.13 7.20
C ILE A 128 -9.61 17.38 8.09
N VAL A 129 -9.32 16.10 8.31
CA VAL A 129 -10.20 15.19 9.05
C VAL A 129 -9.51 14.81 10.37
N PRO A 130 -10.17 14.98 11.53
CA PRO A 130 -9.62 14.53 12.80
C PRO A 130 -9.33 13.02 12.76
N TRP A 131 -8.18 12.61 13.29
CA TRP A 131 -7.74 11.21 13.29
C TRP A 131 -8.75 10.27 13.95
N GLU A 132 -9.43 10.71 15.01
CA GLU A 132 -10.43 9.91 15.72
C GLU A 132 -11.74 9.72 14.93
N GLN A 133 -11.95 10.49 13.86
CA GLN A 133 -13.07 10.33 12.93
C GLN A 133 -12.72 9.46 11.72
N VAL A 134 -11.43 9.11 11.54
CA VAL A 134 -11.00 8.21 10.47
C VAL A 134 -11.58 6.82 10.72
N THR A 135 -12.23 6.29 9.70
CA THR A 135 -12.78 4.93 9.72
C THR A 135 -11.79 4.00 9.03
N ALA A 136 -11.66 2.78 9.55
CA ALA A 136 -10.82 1.78 8.93
C ALA A 136 -11.47 0.40 9.06
N GLN A 137 -11.47 -0.34 7.96
CA GLN A 137 -12.09 -1.66 7.89
C GLN A 137 -11.21 -2.61 7.07
N ALA A 138 -10.86 -3.76 7.66
CA ALA A 138 -10.29 -4.87 6.92
C ALA A 138 -11.41 -5.78 6.42
N VAL A 139 -11.57 -5.85 5.11
CA VAL A 139 -12.56 -6.72 4.46
C VAL A 139 -11.82 -7.89 3.82
N ALA A 140 -12.23 -9.11 4.12
CA ALA A 140 -11.72 -10.32 3.50
C ALA A 140 -12.88 -11.21 3.06
N THR A 141 -12.77 -11.77 1.86
CA THR A 141 -13.66 -12.78 1.33
C THR A 141 -12.85 -14.02 0.99
N SER A 142 -13.25 -15.15 1.54
CA SER A 142 -12.69 -16.46 1.25
C SER A 142 -13.59 -17.21 0.28
N SER A 143 -12.99 -17.87 -0.71
CA SER A 143 -13.66 -18.83 -1.59
C SER A 143 -13.02 -20.20 -1.43
N VAL A 144 -13.81 -21.26 -1.52
CA VAL A 144 -13.33 -22.64 -1.47
C VAL A 144 -13.54 -23.27 -2.83
N GLY A 145 -12.45 -23.62 -3.51
CA GLY A 145 -12.48 -24.31 -4.81
C GLY A 145 -11.77 -25.65 -4.75
N GLN A 146 -11.67 -26.34 -5.90
CA GLN A 146 -10.94 -27.60 -6.02
C GLN A 146 -9.45 -27.49 -5.65
N HIS A 147 -8.90 -26.28 -5.71
CA HIS A 147 -7.51 -25.97 -5.34
C HIS A 147 -7.36 -25.48 -3.89
N GLY A 148 -8.38 -25.67 -3.05
CA GLY A 148 -8.38 -25.25 -1.64
C GLY A 148 -9.02 -23.88 -1.41
N LYS A 149 -8.77 -23.33 -0.21
CA LYS A 149 -9.32 -22.05 0.23
C LYS A 149 -8.44 -20.90 -0.27
N THR A 150 -9.02 -19.99 -1.06
CA THR A 150 -8.38 -18.72 -1.45
C THR A 150 -9.02 -17.59 -0.67
N THR A 151 -8.23 -16.68 -0.10
CA THR A 151 -8.75 -15.47 0.57
C THR A 151 -8.26 -14.24 -0.17
N GLN A 152 -9.19 -13.37 -0.53
CA GLN A 152 -8.92 -12.06 -1.10
C GLN A 152 -9.42 -11.01 -0.13
N GLY A 153 -8.82 -9.82 -0.12
CA GLY A 153 -9.28 -8.78 0.75
C GLY A 153 -8.52 -7.48 0.59
N LEU A 154 -9.01 -6.48 1.31
CA LEU A 154 -8.59 -5.11 1.19
C LEU A 154 -8.72 -4.40 2.54
N LEU A 155 -7.89 -3.39 2.75
CA LEU A 155 -8.08 -2.40 3.80
C LEU A 155 -8.81 -1.20 3.18
N VAL A 156 -9.96 -0.81 3.71
CA VAL A 156 -10.62 0.47 3.40
C VAL A 156 -10.30 1.45 4.51
N VAL A 157 -9.78 2.62 4.17
CA VAL A 157 -9.69 3.76 5.08
C VAL A 157 -10.64 4.85 4.59
N GLY A 158 -11.59 5.25 5.42
CA GLY A 158 -12.64 6.21 5.10
C GLY A 158 -12.51 7.51 5.86
N PHE A 159 -12.85 8.60 5.17
CA PHE A 159 -12.75 9.99 5.62
C PHE A 159 -14.10 10.66 5.39
N ARG A 160 -14.70 11.17 6.45
CA ARG A 160 -15.94 11.96 6.36
C ARG A 160 -15.59 13.40 6.04
N ASN A 161 -16.38 14.02 5.16
CA ASN A 161 -16.24 15.42 4.83
C ASN A 161 -16.45 16.28 6.09
N PRO A 162 -15.54 17.21 6.40
CA PRO A 162 -15.69 18.11 7.55
C PRO A 162 -16.85 19.10 7.40
N ASP A 163 -17.35 19.34 6.19
CA ASP A 163 -18.53 20.17 5.95
C ASP A 163 -19.84 19.38 6.17
N PRO A 164 -20.65 19.74 7.18
CA PRO A 164 -21.90 19.03 7.48
C PRO A 164 -22.97 19.19 6.40
N ASP A 165 -22.90 20.25 5.58
CA ASP A 165 -23.89 20.57 4.55
C ASP A 165 -23.49 20.03 3.16
N ALA A 166 -22.40 19.26 3.09
CA ALA A 166 -21.91 18.68 1.85
C ALA A 166 -22.98 17.77 1.17
N PRO A 167 -23.07 17.83 -0.18
CA PRO A 167 -23.98 16.98 -0.93
C PRO A 167 -23.67 15.50 -0.68
N GLU A 168 -24.68 14.63 -0.69
CA GLU A 168 -24.57 13.23 -0.29
C GLU A 168 -23.42 12.47 -0.98
N LYS A 169 -23.14 12.82 -2.25
CA LYS A 169 -22.06 12.22 -3.06
C LYS A 169 -20.64 12.60 -2.61
N GLU A 170 -20.49 13.66 -1.83
CA GLU A 170 -19.21 14.18 -1.33
C GLU A 170 -19.12 14.07 0.20
N ARG A 171 -19.98 13.27 0.83
CA ARG A 171 -19.98 13.10 2.29
C ARG A 171 -18.85 12.23 2.80
N ASP A 172 -18.50 11.20 2.05
CA ASP A 172 -17.48 10.24 2.44
C ASP A 172 -16.52 9.99 1.28
N PHE A 173 -15.22 9.98 1.57
CA PHE A 173 -14.16 9.56 0.67
C PHE A 173 -13.48 8.34 1.26
N SER A 174 -13.15 7.34 0.45
CA SER A 174 -12.44 6.15 0.94
C SER A 174 -11.28 5.77 0.03
N LEU A 175 -10.21 5.29 0.65
CA LEU A 175 -9.04 4.74 -0.02
C LEU A 175 -8.95 3.24 0.27
N GLY A 176 -8.96 2.45 -0.80
CA GLY A 176 -8.83 1.00 -0.75
C GLY A 176 -7.40 0.54 -1.03
N PHE A 177 -6.88 -0.35 -0.20
CA PHE A 177 -5.58 -0.98 -0.36
C PHE A 177 -5.75 -2.49 -0.57
N SER A 178 -5.38 -2.99 -1.75
CA SER A 178 -5.48 -4.41 -2.11
C SER A 178 -4.36 -5.25 -1.49
N CYS A 179 -4.39 -5.41 -0.16
CA CYS A 179 -3.34 -6.08 0.62
C CYS A 179 -3.64 -7.55 0.97
N GLY A 180 -4.75 -8.13 0.50
CA GLY A 180 -5.11 -9.53 0.73
C GLY A 180 -6.05 -9.79 1.91
N GLY A 181 -6.38 -8.76 2.72
CA GLY A 181 -7.34 -8.84 3.83
C GLY A 181 -6.80 -9.55 5.08
N GLY A 182 -7.59 -9.56 6.15
CA GLY A 182 -7.20 -10.23 7.41
C GLY A 182 -5.97 -9.59 8.06
N GLU A 183 -4.99 -10.42 8.45
CA GLU A 183 -3.78 -9.98 9.17
C GLU A 183 -2.96 -8.97 8.37
N THR A 184 -2.82 -9.12 7.04
CA THR A 184 -2.05 -8.15 6.23
C THR A 184 -2.72 -6.79 6.16
N ALA A 185 -4.05 -6.73 6.15
CA ALA A 185 -4.81 -5.48 6.24
C ALA A 185 -4.68 -4.84 7.62
N MET A 186 -4.70 -5.65 8.69
CA MET A 186 -4.45 -5.19 10.05
C MET A 186 -3.03 -4.66 10.21
N SER A 187 -2.00 -5.36 9.73
CA SER A 187 -0.61 -4.90 9.75
C SER A 187 -0.40 -3.59 8.98
N LEU A 188 -1.12 -3.40 7.86
CA LEU A 188 -1.05 -2.14 7.10
C LEU A 188 -1.74 -0.99 7.84
N TRP A 189 -2.89 -1.25 8.48
CA TRP A 189 -3.54 -0.28 9.37
C TRP A 189 -2.66 0.08 10.57
N GLU A 190 -1.98 -0.91 11.15
CA GLU A 190 -1.05 -0.73 12.25
C GLU A 190 0.14 0.16 11.87
N CYS A 191 0.54 0.23 10.59
CA CYS A 191 1.51 1.23 10.16
C CYS A 191 1.00 2.66 10.37
N MET A 192 -0.25 2.94 9.98
CA MET A 192 -0.86 4.28 10.13
C MET A 192 -1.11 4.59 11.60
N ARG A 193 -1.70 3.63 12.33
CA ARG A 193 -2.02 3.79 13.75
C ARG A 193 -0.77 3.91 14.61
N SER A 194 0.24 3.06 14.43
CA SER A 194 1.49 3.11 15.21
C SER A 194 2.25 4.40 14.94
N TYR A 195 2.20 4.92 13.71
CA TYR A 195 2.72 6.26 13.42
C TYR A 195 2.04 7.34 14.27
N MET A 196 0.70 7.38 14.22
CA MET A 196 -0.11 8.41 14.89
C MET A 196 -0.07 8.30 16.42
N GLU A 197 0.13 7.09 16.95
CA GLU A 197 0.00 6.82 18.38
C GLU A 197 1.32 6.60 19.11
N ILE A 198 2.34 6.04 18.45
CA ILE A 198 3.63 5.72 19.06
C ILE A 198 4.65 6.72 18.51
N GLY A 199 4.95 6.64 17.22
CA GLY A 199 5.93 7.50 16.56
C GLY A 199 6.47 6.89 15.26
N PRO A 200 7.34 7.62 14.54
CA PRO A 200 7.92 7.15 13.29
C PRO A 200 8.78 5.89 13.44
N GLU A 201 9.43 5.70 14.59
CA GLU A 201 10.28 4.55 14.90
C GLU A 201 9.52 3.21 14.97
N ALA A 202 8.22 3.25 15.30
CA ALA A 202 7.38 2.07 15.36
C ALA A 202 7.00 1.52 13.97
N VAL A 203 7.23 2.30 12.91
CA VAL A 203 6.80 2.00 11.54
C VAL A 203 8.00 1.54 10.72
N PRO A 204 7.86 0.58 9.78
CA PRO A 204 8.95 0.17 8.90
C PRO A 204 9.58 1.35 8.14
N LYS A 205 10.81 1.15 7.66
CA LYS A 205 11.52 2.13 6.83
C LYS A 205 10.79 2.32 5.50
N CYS A 206 10.72 3.56 5.03
CA CYS A 206 10.07 3.86 3.76
C CYS A 206 11.01 3.48 2.60
N ASN A 207 10.52 2.69 1.66
CA ASN A 207 11.33 2.32 0.48
C ASN A 207 11.53 3.50 -0.49
N PHE A 208 10.72 4.57 -0.35
CA PHE A 208 10.80 5.80 -1.13
C PHE A 208 11.36 6.98 -0.33
N GLU A 209 11.87 6.76 0.88
CA GLU A 209 12.68 7.76 1.58
C GLU A 209 14.08 7.80 0.98
N GLY A 210 14.43 8.91 0.32
CA GLY A 210 15.80 9.17 -0.14
C GLY A 210 15.86 9.86 -1.49
N GLU A 211 17.08 10.11 -1.95
CA GLU A 211 17.30 10.49 -3.34
C GLU A 211 17.09 9.27 -4.25
N SER A 212 16.63 9.51 -5.48
CA SER A 212 16.62 8.43 -6.48
C SER A 212 18.02 7.84 -6.58
N THR A 213 18.10 6.51 -6.62
CA THR A 213 19.31 5.76 -6.93
C THR A 213 19.98 6.19 -8.24
N GLY A 214 19.26 6.91 -9.12
CA GLY A 214 19.74 7.36 -10.42
C GLY A 214 20.03 6.21 -11.39
N LYS A 215 19.69 4.98 -11.02
CA LYS A 215 19.97 3.78 -11.81
C LYS A 215 19.02 3.74 -13.01
N GLY A 216 19.59 3.63 -14.21
CA GLY A 216 18.84 3.21 -15.39
C GLY A 216 18.39 1.75 -15.27
N LEU A 217 17.63 1.26 -16.25
CA LEU A 217 17.19 -0.13 -16.31
C LEU A 217 18.36 -1.13 -16.17
N LEU A 218 19.47 -0.88 -16.87
CA LEU A 218 20.69 -1.69 -16.76
C LEU A 218 21.36 -1.59 -15.38
N GLY A 219 21.25 -0.43 -14.72
CA GLY A 219 21.76 -0.27 -13.36
C GLY A 219 20.97 -1.13 -12.36
N TRP A 220 19.64 -1.19 -12.53
CA TRP A 220 18.78 -2.06 -11.73
C TRP A 220 19.04 -3.54 -11.98
N THR A 221 19.22 -3.96 -13.24
CA THR A 221 19.55 -5.37 -13.54
C THR A 221 20.88 -5.78 -12.92
N ILE A 222 21.94 -4.96 -13.08
CA ILE A 222 23.26 -5.23 -12.51
C ILE A 222 23.19 -5.27 -10.98
N SER A 223 22.45 -4.36 -10.34
CA SER A 223 22.28 -4.34 -8.89
C SER A 223 21.69 -5.64 -8.36
N ILE A 224 20.60 -6.12 -8.97
CA ILE A 224 19.92 -7.35 -8.56
C ILE A 224 20.82 -8.57 -8.79
N LEU A 225 21.53 -8.64 -9.93
CA LEU A 225 22.47 -9.73 -10.19
C LEU A 225 23.63 -9.74 -9.19
N TRP A 226 24.13 -8.57 -8.79
CA TRP A 226 25.18 -8.44 -7.80
C TRP A 226 24.71 -8.86 -6.40
N ASP A 227 23.48 -8.52 -6.01
CA ASP A 227 22.91 -8.93 -4.73
C ASP A 227 22.58 -10.43 -4.70
N ALA A 228 22.15 -11.01 -5.84
CA ALA A 228 22.02 -12.45 -6.00
C ALA A 228 23.38 -13.16 -5.87
N LEU A 229 24.45 -12.62 -6.48
CA LEU A 229 25.81 -13.14 -6.37
C LEU A 229 26.32 -13.08 -4.92
N LYS A 230 26.11 -11.96 -4.22
CA LYS A 230 26.47 -11.85 -2.79
C LYS A 230 25.73 -12.87 -1.95
N SER A 231 24.44 -13.07 -2.20
CA SER A 231 23.62 -14.05 -1.45
C SER A 231 24.12 -15.47 -1.70
N LEU A 232 24.51 -15.78 -2.94
CA LEU A 232 25.14 -17.04 -3.30
C LEU A 232 26.49 -17.25 -2.60
N LEU A 233 27.35 -16.22 -2.57
CA LEU A 233 28.64 -16.24 -1.87
C LEU A 233 28.49 -16.43 -0.36
N LYS A 234 27.38 -15.94 0.22
CA LYS A 234 27.02 -16.16 1.63
C LYS A 234 26.37 -17.52 1.90
N GLY A 235 26.15 -18.33 0.87
CA GLY A 235 25.49 -19.64 0.96
C GLY A 235 23.96 -19.58 1.04
N ASP A 236 23.34 -18.41 0.86
CA ASP A 236 21.88 -18.27 0.80
C ASP A 236 21.37 -18.47 -0.64
N PHE A 237 21.33 -19.74 -1.04
CA PHE A 237 20.83 -20.14 -2.36
C PHE A 237 19.36 -19.76 -2.59
N LYS A 238 18.55 -19.73 -1.52
CA LYS A 238 17.12 -19.41 -1.63
C LYS A 238 16.92 -17.94 -1.99
N ALA A 239 17.65 -17.04 -1.34
CA ALA A 239 17.61 -15.62 -1.67
C ALA A 239 18.15 -15.36 -3.09
N ALA A 240 19.30 -15.95 -3.44
CA ALA A 240 19.89 -15.80 -4.77
C ALA A 240 18.95 -16.29 -5.90
N PHE A 241 18.34 -17.47 -5.73
CA PHE A 241 17.38 -18.00 -6.68
C PHE A 241 16.15 -17.10 -6.81
N LYS A 242 15.61 -16.62 -5.68
CA LYS A 242 14.48 -15.69 -5.67
C LYS A 242 14.81 -14.44 -6.49
N ASP A 243 15.95 -13.80 -6.25
CA ASP A 243 16.30 -12.56 -6.94
C ASP A 243 16.47 -12.75 -8.45
N VAL A 244 17.10 -13.85 -8.88
CA VAL A 244 17.20 -14.21 -10.31
C VAL A 244 15.82 -14.53 -10.90
N PHE A 245 15.00 -15.30 -10.20
CA PHE A 245 13.66 -15.67 -10.65
C PHE A 245 12.78 -14.44 -10.86
N PHE A 246 12.70 -13.54 -9.88
CA PHE A 246 11.90 -12.32 -10.00
C PHE A 246 12.45 -11.37 -11.07
N SER A 247 13.78 -11.34 -11.25
CA SER A 247 14.41 -10.54 -12.31
C SER A 247 14.01 -11.01 -13.71
N VAL A 248 14.11 -12.31 -13.96
CA VAL A 248 13.87 -12.89 -15.29
C VAL A 248 12.38 -13.08 -15.57
N PHE A 249 11.63 -13.69 -14.65
CA PHE A 249 10.25 -14.12 -14.92
C PHE A 249 9.20 -13.08 -14.55
N LEU A 250 9.52 -12.12 -13.68
CA LEU A 250 8.56 -11.10 -13.22
C LEU A 250 8.98 -9.67 -13.60
N GLY A 251 10.06 -9.50 -14.38
CA GLY A 251 10.47 -8.19 -14.88
C GLY A 251 10.81 -7.20 -13.77
N ALA A 252 11.28 -7.67 -12.60
CA ALA A 252 11.53 -6.83 -11.44
C ALA A 252 12.42 -5.59 -11.73
N PRO A 253 13.52 -5.68 -12.53
CA PRO A 253 14.30 -4.51 -12.90
C PRO A 253 13.49 -3.42 -13.61
N LEU A 254 12.60 -3.80 -14.53
CA LEU A 254 11.74 -2.86 -15.24
C LEU A 254 10.70 -2.26 -14.30
N GLY A 255 10.10 -3.09 -13.43
CA GLY A 255 9.17 -2.64 -12.40
C GLY A 255 9.78 -1.60 -11.47
N PHE A 256 10.95 -1.88 -10.90
CA PHE A 256 11.66 -0.95 -10.02
C PHE A 256 12.08 0.32 -10.74
N TYR A 257 12.65 0.21 -11.95
CA TYR A 257 13.04 1.37 -12.75
C TYR A 257 11.86 2.31 -13.02
N LEU A 258 10.72 1.76 -13.48
CA LEU A 258 9.54 2.57 -13.80
C LEU A 258 8.90 3.17 -12.54
N GLN A 259 8.86 2.41 -11.44
CA GLN A 259 8.33 2.87 -10.17
C GLN A 259 9.16 4.00 -9.60
N GLU A 260 10.48 3.84 -9.55
CA GLU A 260 11.38 4.88 -9.08
C GLU A 260 11.32 6.13 -9.96
N LYS A 261 11.39 5.97 -11.28
CA LYS A 261 11.35 7.10 -12.22
C LYS A 261 10.08 7.94 -12.10
N LYS A 262 8.96 7.32 -11.71
CA LYS A 262 7.66 8.01 -11.60
C LYS A 262 7.37 8.52 -10.20
N LEU A 263 7.79 7.77 -9.18
CA LEU A 263 7.46 8.06 -7.78
C LEU A 263 8.55 8.87 -7.07
N MET A 264 9.78 8.94 -7.58
CA MET A 264 10.88 9.66 -6.90
C MET A 264 11.22 10.98 -7.61
N PRO A 265 11.29 12.11 -6.89
CA PRO A 265 10.82 12.29 -5.50
C PRO A 265 9.28 12.19 -5.40
N PRO A 266 8.73 11.74 -4.25
CA PRO A 266 7.28 11.63 -4.09
C PRO A 266 6.57 12.98 -4.29
N PRO A 267 5.37 13.00 -4.90
CA PRO A 267 4.64 14.25 -5.14
C PRO A 267 4.24 14.90 -3.81
N ASP A 268 4.48 16.21 -3.68
CA ASP A 268 4.21 16.98 -2.46
C ASP A 268 2.95 17.84 -2.56
N LEU A 269 2.44 18.23 -1.40
CA LEU A 269 1.29 19.12 -1.26
C LEU A 269 1.77 20.57 -1.36
N ILE A 270 1.48 21.22 -2.48
CA ILE A 270 1.95 22.57 -2.83
C ILE A 270 1.10 23.72 -2.26
N ASN A 271 -0.06 23.44 -1.65
CA ASN A 271 -0.92 24.47 -1.11
C ASN A 271 -0.27 25.15 0.12
N PRO A 272 -0.14 26.50 0.15
CA PRO A 272 0.49 27.22 1.27
C PRO A 272 -0.10 26.90 2.65
N ALA A 273 -1.42 26.75 2.75
CA ALA A 273 -2.09 26.43 4.00
C ALA A 273 -1.71 25.03 4.50
N ILE A 274 -1.56 24.06 3.60
CA ILE A 274 -1.16 22.69 3.95
C ILE A 274 0.33 22.62 4.29
N ILE A 275 1.17 23.41 3.62
CA ILE A 275 2.59 23.55 3.95
C ILE A 275 2.74 24.10 5.37
N GLU A 276 1.99 25.14 5.72
CA GLU A 276 1.99 25.70 7.07
C GLU A 276 1.43 24.71 8.10
N TRP A 277 0.34 24.01 7.78
CA TRP A 277 -0.23 22.96 8.63
C TRP A 277 0.75 21.80 8.87
N SER A 278 1.63 21.50 7.90
CA SER A 278 2.65 20.45 7.96
C SER A 278 3.91 20.84 8.74
N LYS A 279 4.02 22.08 9.24
CA LYS A 279 5.16 22.50 10.05
C LYS A 279 5.12 21.87 11.45
N PRO A 280 6.28 21.61 12.07
CA PRO A 280 6.34 21.08 13.42
C PRO A 280 5.75 22.07 14.42
N LEU A 281 5.00 21.54 15.37
CA LEU A 281 4.47 22.21 16.54
C LEU A 281 5.36 21.97 17.77
N PRO A 282 5.45 22.96 18.68
CA PRO A 282 5.97 22.74 20.02
C PRO A 282 5.21 21.60 20.73
N PRO A 283 5.88 20.73 21.50
CA PRO A 283 5.26 19.61 22.21
C PRO A 283 4.07 20.01 23.10
N GLU A 284 4.05 21.24 23.61
CA GLU A 284 2.97 21.78 24.43
C GLU A 284 1.66 21.98 23.65
N GLN A 285 1.76 22.15 22.32
CA GLN A 285 0.62 22.37 21.42
C GLN A 285 0.14 21.08 20.75
N TRP A 286 0.73 19.93 21.08
CA TRP A 286 0.32 18.67 20.48
C TRP A 286 -1.08 18.29 20.94
N ALA A 287 -1.92 17.92 19.98
CA ALA A 287 -3.24 17.38 20.24
C ALA A 287 -3.11 16.07 21.03
N ARG A 288 -3.91 15.92 22.08
CA ARG A 288 -3.95 14.73 22.92
C ARG A 288 -5.09 13.81 22.51
N ARG A 289 -4.98 12.54 22.90
CA ARG A 289 -6.05 11.56 22.73
C ARG A 289 -7.29 12.00 23.51
N SER A 290 -8.47 11.67 22.99
CA SER A 290 -9.68 11.75 23.80
C SER A 290 -9.66 10.73 24.95
N ALA A 291 -10.34 11.04 26.05
CA ALA A 291 -10.47 10.12 27.18
C ALA A 291 -11.15 8.80 26.79
N GLU A 292 -12.07 8.84 25.83
CA GLU A 292 -12.73 7.65 25.29
C GLU A 292 -11.73 6.73 24.58
N LEU A 293 -10.85 7.31 23.75
CA LEU A 293 -9.81 6.56 23.05
C LEU A 293 -8.80 5.94 24.02
N GLU A 294 -8.37 6.67 25.05
CA GLU A 294 -7.45 6.14 26.07
C GLU A 294 -8.06 4.95 26.82
N GLN A 295 -9.33 5.05 27.23
CA GLN A 295 -10.04 3.95 27.88
C GLN A 295 -10.25 2.74 26.95
N ALA A 296 -10.46 2.98 25.64
CA ALA A 296 -10.59 1.91 24.66
C ALA A 296 -9.25 1.19 24.43
N ILE A 297 -8.14 1.93 24.33
CA ILE A 297 -6.79 1.37 24.20
C ILE A 297 -6.43 0.53 25.42
N ALA A 298 -6.61 1.05 26.64
CA ALA A 298 -6.25 0.33 27.86
C ALA A 298 -7.01 -1.01 28.00
N ARG A 299 -8.31 -1.01 27.67
CA ARG A 299 -9.13 -2.24 27.66
C ARG A 299 -8.64 -3.24 26.61
N GLN A 300 -8.26 -2.76 25.43
CA GLN A 300 -7.76 -3.60 24.35
C GLN A 300 -6.40 -4.22 24.69
N GLU A 301 -5.48 -3.46 25.27
CA GLU A 301 -4.16 -3.95 25.67
C GLU A 301 -4.25 -5.02 26.76
N GLN A 302 -5.13 -4.84 27.75
CA GLN A 302 -5.41 -5.87 28.77
C GLN A 302 -5.94 -7.16 28.13
N ALA A 303 -6.93 -7.05 27.23
CA ALA A 303 -7.49 -8.22 26.55
C ALA A 303 -6.45 -8.96 25.69
N LEU A 304 -5.54 -8.24 25.03
CA LEU A 304 -4.45 -8.84 24.26
C LEU A 304 -3.44 -9.55 25.17
N GLN A 305 -3.06 -8.95 26.30
CA GLN A 305 -2.17 -9.58 27.28
C GLN A 305 -2.77 -10.86 27.87
N GLU A 306 -4.04 -10.84 28.27
CA GLU A 306 -4.73 -12.05 28.77
C GLU A 306 -4.71 -13.17 27.73
N SER A 307 -5.00 -12.83 26.45
CA SER A 307 -4.98 -13.82 25.38
C SER A 307 -3.60 -14.45 25.17
N ALA A 308 -2.53 -13.65 25.23
CA ALA A 308 -1.16 -14.12 25.09
C ALA A 308 -0.67 -14.99 26.25
N THR A 309 -1.20 -14.79 27.46
CA THR A 309 -0.89 -15.65 28.62
C THR A 309 -1.68 -16.97 28.64
N SER A 310 -2.80 -17.02 27.90
CA SER A 310 -3.68 -18.21 27.83
C SER A 310 -3.34 -19.17 26.68
N SER A 311 -2.47 -18.75 25.76
CA SER A 311 -2.01 -19.49 24.58
C SER A 311 -0.64 -20.12 24.81
#